data_AF-A0A8I5KUX8-F1
#
_entry.id   AF-A0A8I5KUX8-F1
#
_cell.length_a   1.000
_cell.length_b   1.000
_cell.length_c   1.000
_cell.angle_alpha   90.00
_cell.angle_beta   90.00
_cell.angle_gamma   90.00
#
_symmetry.space_group_name_H-M   'P 1'
#
loop_
_entity.id
_entity.type
_entity.pdbx_description
1 polymer ?
#
loop_
_entity_poly.entity_id
_entity_poly.type
_entity_poly.pdbx_seq_one_letter_code
_entity_poly.pdbx_strand_id
1 'polypeptide(L)'
;MAGLYSLGVSVFSDQGGRKYMEDVTQIVVEPEPTAEEKPSPRRSLSQPLPPRPSPAALPGGEVSGKGPAVAAREARDPLPDAGASPAPSRCCRRRSSVAFFAVCDGHGGREAAQFAREHLWGFIKKQKGFTSSEPAKVCAAIRKGFLACHLAMWKKLAEWPKTMTGLPSTSGTTASVVIIRGMKMYVAHVGDSGVVLGIQDDPKDDFVRAVEVTQDHKPELPKERERIEGLGGR
;
A
#
# COMPACT_ATOMS: atom_id res chain seq x y z
N MET A 1 4.62 27.61 -7.05
CA MET A 1 3.98 27.33 -5.75
C MET A 1 3.65 25.85 -5.71
N ALA A 2 4.37 25.04 -4.94
CA ALA A 2 3.99 23.63 -4.74
C ALA A 2 2.81 23.62 -3.74
N GLY A 3 1.59 23.39 -4.24
CA GLY A 3 0.42 23.23 -3.38
C GLY A 3 0.66 22.07 -2.41
N LEU A 4 0.50 22.33 -1.12
CA LEU A 4 0.51 21.27 -0.11
C LEU A 4 -0.82 20.50 -0.25
N TYR A 5 -0.78 19.34 -0.92
CA TYR A 5 -1.95 18.46 -0.98
C TYR A 5 -2.03 17.67 0.33
N SER A 6 -3.11 17.84 1.07
CA SER A 6 -3.46 16.99 2.22
C SER A 6 -4.47 15.93 1.77
N LEU A 7 -4.30 14.70 2.24
CA LEU A 7 -5.28 13.63 2.07
C LEU A 7 -5.97 13.41 3.42
N GLY A 8 -7.22 13.84 3.51
CA GLY A 8 -8.11 13.49 4.61
C GLY A 8 -8.92 12.24 4.23
N VAL A 9 -9.12 11.33 5.18
CA VAL A 9 -9.90 10.12 4.96
C VAL A 9 -10.90 9.95 6.10
N SER A 10 -12.16 9.78 5.75
CA SER A 10 -13.24 9.41 6.67
C SER A 10 -13.94 8.18 6.10
N VAL A 11 -14.26 7.21 6.97
CA VAL A 11 -15.08 6.05 6.60
C VAL A 11 -16.41 6.16 7.30
N PHE A 12 -17.47 5.98 6.52
CA PHE A 12 -18.80 5.72 7.04
C PHE A 12 -19.27 4.39 6.46
N SER A 13 -19.80 3.51 7.31
CA SER A 13 -20.35 2.23 6.90
C SER A 13 -21.67 2.04 7.61
N ASP A 14 -22.71 1.80 6.82
CA ASP A 14 -24.03 1.40 7.28
C ASP A 14 -24.45 0.20 6.40
N GLN A 15 -24.69 -0.95 7.02
CA GLN A 15 -25.06 -2.18 6.31
C GLN A 15 -26.53 -2.17 5.84
N GLY A 16 -27.26 -1.07 6.04
CA GLY A 16 -28.62 -0.88 5.51
C GLY A 16 -29.62 -1.96 5.96
N GLY A 17 -29.33 -2.67 7.05
CA GLY A 17 -30.16 -3.75 7.59
C GLY A 17 -30.12 -5.09 6.85
N ARG A 18 -29.33 -5.27 5.78
CA ARG A 18 -29.24 -6.54 5.02
C ARG A 18 -28.31 -7.54 5.72
N LYS A 19 -28.87 -8.43 6.55
CA LYS A 19 -28.11 -9.42 7.35
C LYS A 19 -27.27 -10.44 6.58
N TYR A 20 -27.41 -10.53 5.26
CA TYR A 20 -26.76 -11.53 4.40
C TYR A 20 -25.73 -10.94 3.43
N MET A 21 -25.58 -9.62 3.42
CA MET A 21 -24.52 -8.93 2.68
C MET A 21 -23.45 -8.50 3.66
N GLU A 22 -22.18 -8.68 3.29
CA GLU A 22 -21.07 -8.15 4.08
C GLU A 22 -20.34 -7.11 3.24
N ASP A 23 -20.71 -5.84 3.46
CA ASP A 23 -19.99 -4.73 2.86
C ASP A 23 -18.71 -4.50 3.66
N VAL A 24 -17.56 -4.70 3.02
CA VAL A 24 -16.26 -4.45 3.63
C VAL A 24 -15.55 -3.28 2.96
N THR A 25 -15.01 -2.40 3.79
CA THR A 25 -14.18 -1.27 3.34
C THR A 25 -12.73 -1.52 3.74
N GLN A 26 -11.80 -1.16 2.85
CA GLN A 26 -10.37 -1.15 3.14
C GLN A 26 -9.76 0.20 2.79
N ILE A 27 -8.94 0.71 3.70
CA ILE A 27 -8.05 1.83 3.44
C ILE A 27 -6.64 1.40 3.77
N VAL A 28 -5.72 1.66 2.84
CA VAL A 28 -4.30 1.46 3.05
C VAL A 28 -3.56 2.70 2.60
N VAL A 29 -2.70 3.25 3.45
CA VAL A 29 -1.78 4.34 3.11
C VAL A 29 -0.37 3.86 3.41
N GLU A 30 0.43 3.67 2.38
CA GLU A 30 1.79 3.15 2.47
C GLU A 30 2.77 4.04 1.69
N PRO A 31 4.07 4.02 2.01
CA PRO A 31 5.10 4.56 1.12
C PRO A 31 5.04 3.87 -0.25
N GLU A 32 5.27 4.64 -1.31
CA GLU A 32 5.34 4.14 -2.67
C GLU A 32 6.50 3.14 -2.79
N PRO A 33 6.25 1.94 -3.35
CA PRO A 33 7.33 0.98 -3.56
C PRO A 33 8.34 1.54 -4.56
N THR A 34 9.62 1.61 -4.15
CA THR A 34 10.72 1.98 -5.03
C THR A 34 11.00 0.88 -6.05
N ALA A 35 11.33 1.27 -7.28
CA ALA A 35 11.57 0.33 -8.39
C ALA A 35 12.80 -0.58 -8.20
N GLU A 36 13.63 -0.35 -7.18
CA GLU A 36 14.78 -1.18 -6.86
C GLU A 36 14.90 -1.41 -5.35
N GLU A 37 14.54 -2.62 -4.92
CA GLU A 37 15.31 -3.36 -3.93
C GLU A 37 15.28 -4.82 -4.39
N LYS A 38 16.21 -5.18 -5.28
CA LYS A 38 16.50 -6.61 -5.51
C LYS A 38 16.99 -7.14 -4.16
N PRO A 39 16.40 -8.22 -3.61
CA PRO A 39 16.97 -8.82 -2.42
C PRO A 39 18.38 -9.27 -2.76
N SER A 40 19.37 -8.64 -2.14
CA SER A 40 20.73 -9.15 -2.11
C SER A 40 20.68 -10.60 -1.61
N PRO A 41 21.40 -11.54 -2.24
CA PRO A 41 21.38 -12.92 -1.79
C PRO A 41 21.81 -12.93 -0.31
N ARG A 42 20.93 -13.44 0.55
CA ARG A 42 21.21 -13.61 1.98
C ARG A 42 22.51 -14.40 2.08
N ARG A 43 23.54 -13.76 2.60
CA ARG A 43 24.79 -14.41 2.97
C ARG A 43 24.42 -15.44 4.04
N SER A 44 24.49 -16.72 3.69
CA SER A 44 24.25 -17.83 4.60
C SER A 44 25.20 -17.72 5.79
N LEU A 45 24.64 -17.53 6.98
CA LEU A 45 25.37 -17.64 8.23
C LEU A 45 25.62 -19.12 8.50
N SER A 46 26.83 -19.58 8.22
CA SER A 46 27.38 -20.81 8.80
C SER A 46 28.89 -20.83 8.64
N GLN A 47 29.63 -20.44 9.69
CA GLN A 47 30.70 -21.25 10.27
C GLN A 47 31.28 -20.55 11.53
N PRO A 48 31.62 -21.29 12.61
CA PRO A 48 32.13 -20.72 13.85
C PRO A 48 33.63 -20.36 13.78
N LEU A 49 34.03 -19.29 14.47
CA LEU A 49 35.43 -18.89 14.66
C LEU A 49 36.14 -19.79 15.70
N PRO A 50 37.44 -20.10 15.54
CA PRO A 50 38.20 -20.86 16.53
C PRO A 50 38.58 -20.00 17.76
N PRO A 51 38.73 -20.61 18.96
CA PRO A 51 38.98 -19.88 20.21
C PRO A 51 40.44 -19.41 20.33
N ARG A 52 40.62 -18.23 20.94
CA ARG A 52 41.93 -17.68 21.35
C ARG A 52 42.28 -18.09 22.79
N PRO A 53 43.56 -18.31 23.12
CA PRO A 53 44.00 -18.75 24.44
C PRO A 53 44.15 -17.60 25.44
N SER A 54 43.97 -17.94 26.72
CA SER A 54 44.06 -17.07 27.91
C SER A 54 45.50 -16.76 28.34
N PRO A 55 45.69 -15.70 29.15
CA PRO A 55 46.69 -15.79 30.23
C PRO A 55 46.16 -15.31 31.60
N ALA A 56 46.51 -16.06 32.65
CA ALA A 56 46.67 -15.60 34.04
C ALA A 56 48.18 -15.29 34.26
N ALA A 57 48.69 -14.49 35.21
CA ALA A 57 48.24 -14.09 36.54
C ALA A 57 48.96 -12.79 37.02
N LEU A 58 48.27 -12.00 37.87
CA LEU A 58 48.61 -11.28 39.15
C LEU A 58 50.08 -10.97 39.58
N PRO A 59 50.34 -10.19 40.66
CA PRO A 59 49.76 -8.91 41.15
C PRO A 59 50.79 -7.89 41.78
N GLY A 60 50.27 -6.75 42.28
CA GLY A 60 50.83 -5.90 43.38
C GLY A 60 51.51 -4.59 42.90
N GLY A 61 51.32 -3.40 43.48
CA GLY A 61 50.55 -2.89 44.61
C GLY A 61 50.92 -1.38 44.80
N GLU A 62 49.93 -0.58 45.22
CA GLU A 62 49.96 0.70 46.00
C GLU A 62 50.91 1.88 45.65
N VAL A 63 50.68 3.19 45.92
CA VAL A 63 49.62 4.14 46.33
C VAL A 63 50.24 5.57 46.21
N SER A 64 49.40 6.62 46.14
CA SER A 64 49.68 8.07 46.44
C SER A 64 50.12 8.94 45.24
N GLY A 65 49.63 10.17 44.99
CA GLY A 65 48.71 11.08 45.68
C GLY A 65 48.89 12.52 45.15
N LYS A 66 47.82 13.35 45.23
CA LYS A 66 47.73 14.83 45.15
C LYS A 66 47.89 15.56 43.77
N GLY A 67 46.92 16.47 43.50
CA GLY A 67 46.86 17.44 42.37
C GLY A 67 47.77 18.67 42.57
N PRO A 68 47.42 19.94 42.20
CA PRO A 68 46.31 20.51 41.41
C PRO A 68 46.75 21.57 40.34
N ALA A 69 45.78 22.18 39.61
CA ALA A 69 45.75 23.57 39.04
C ALA A 69 46.92 24.05 38.11
N VAL A 70 46.93 25.12 37.32
CA VAL A 70 46.18 26.39 37.14
C VAL A 70 46.48 26.94 35.72
N ALA A 71 45.70 27.94 35.32
CA ALA A 71 45.69 28.75 34.09
C ALA A 71 47.02 29.37 33.59
N ALA A 72 47.09 29.63 32.26
CA ALA A 72 47.72 30.82 31.69
C ALA A 72 47.22 31.10 30.24
N ARG A 73 46.84 32.37 30.01
CA ARG A 73 46.60 33.04 28.71
C ARG A 73 47.98 33.39 28.08
N GLU A 74 48.23 33.79 26.83
CA GLU A 74 47.52 34.66 25.88
C GLU A 74 48.29 34.70 24.52
N ALA A 75 47.60 35.10 23.44
CA ALA A 75 48.06 35.95 22.31
C ALA A 75 48.64 35.37 20.98
N ARG A 76 47.85 35.63 19.91
CA ARG A 76 48.15 36.24 18.58
C ARG A 76 48.32 35.39 17.28
N ASP A 77 47.27 35.51 16.42
CA ASP A 77 47.14 35.71 14.93
C ASP A 77 47.81 34.75 13.89
N PRO A 78 47.41 34.73 12.58
CA PRO A 78 46.10 34.57 11.90
C PRO A 78 46.08 33.44 10.79
N LEU A 79 44.92 33.29 10.11
CA LEU A 79 44.48 32.36 9.00
C LEU A 79 45.47 32.08 7.82
N PRO A 80 45.31 31.06 6.91
CA PRO A 80 44.03 30.73 6.22
C PRO A 80 43.73 29.27 5.77
N ASP A 81 42.45 29.08 5.43
CA ASP A 81 41.79 28.19 4.45
C ASP A 81 42.20 26.71 4.27
N ALA A 82 41.28 25.83 4.68
CA ALA A 82 41.11 24.51 4.06
C ALA A 82 39.63 24.35 3.68
N GLY A 83 39.37 24.34 2.36
CA GLY A 83 38.05 24.33 1.77
C GLY A 83 37.15 23.19 2.26
N ALA A 84 36.04 23.57 2.87
CA ALA A 84 34.92 22.67 3.09
C ALA A 84 34.16 22.48 1.77
N SER A 85 34.29 21.30 1.16
CA SER A 85 33.35 20.85 0.13
C SER A 85 31.94 20.79 0.73
N PRO A 86 30.91 21.39 0.10
CA PRO A 86 29.55 21.26 0.60
C PRO A 86 29.09 19.83 0.37
N ALA A 87 28.82 19.10 1.45
CA ALA A 87 28.13 17.82 1.39
C ALA A 87 26.78 18.02 0.65
N PRO A 88 26.38 17.10 -0.24
CA PRO A 88 25.13 17.25 -0.97
C PRO A 88 24.00 17.30 0.04
N SER A 89 23.25 18.41 0.00
CA SER A 89 21.98 18.55 0.69
C SER A 89 21.20 17.23 0.60
N ARG A 90 20.97 16.57 1.74
CA ARG A 90 19.93 15.54 1.83
C ARG A 90 18.61 16.29 1.67
N CYS A 91 18.26 16.61 0.44
CA CYS A 91 16.89 16.81 0.05
C CYS A 91 16.17 15.55 0.49
N CYS A 92 15.48 15.64 1.63
CA CYS A 92 14.51 14.68 2.06
C CYS A 92 13.43 14.65 0.97
N ARG A 93 13.67 13.88 -0.09
CA ARG A 93 12.62 13.46 -1.01
C ARG A 93 11.60 12.78 -0.12
N ARG A 94 10.52 13.49 0.22
CA ARG A 94 9.35 12.88 0.86
C ARG A 94 9.07 11.64 0.03
N ARG A 95 9.15 10.47 0.66
CA ARG A 95 8.73 9.24 -0.02
C ARG A 95 7.31 9.50 -0.48
N SER A 96 7.07 9.43 -1.78
CA SER A 96 5.71 9.49 -2.30
C SER A 96 4.92 8.39 -1.60
N SER A 97 3.71 8.68 -1.17
CA SER A 97 2.81 7.67 -0.61
C SER A 97 1.83 7.19 -1.68
N VAL A 98 1.33 5.98 -1.50
CA VAL A 98 0.20 5.45 -2.24
C VAL A 98 -0.92 5.20 -1.26
N ALA A 99 -2.10 5.71 -1.58
CA ALA A 99 -3.32 5.41 -0.88
C ALA A 99 -4.17 4.46 -1.74
N PHE A 100 -4.73 3.45 -1.11
CA PHE A 100 -5.63 2.47 -1.69
C PHE A 100 -6.92 2.46 -0.88
N PHE A 101 -8.04 2.58 -1.57
CA PHE A 101 -9.39 2.55 -1.03
C PHE A 101 -10.16 1.48 -1.76
N ALA A 102 -10.89 0.63 -1.04
CA ALA A 102 -11.74 -0.37 -1.65
C ALA A 102 -13.05 -0.53 -0.88
N VAL A 103 -14.14 -0.68 -1.63
CA VAL A 103 -15.42 -1.17 -1.13
C VAL A 103 -15.71 -2.48 -1.85
N CYS A 104 -16.05 -3.52 -1.09
CA CYS A 104 -16.43 -4.82 -1.61
C CYS A 104 -17.77 -5.21 -0.97
N ASP A 105 -18.82 -5.31 -1.78
CA ASP A 105 -20.16 -5.76 -1.38
C ASP A 105 -20.26 -7.27 -1.63
N GLY A 106 -20.26 -8.05 -0.54
CA GLY A 106 -20.29 -9.51 -0.57
C GLY A 106 -21.71 -10.09 -0.65
N HIS A 107 -21.87 -11.15 -1.45
CA HIS A 107 -23.13 -11.90 -1.60
C HIS A 107 -22.89 -13.41 -1.60
N GLY A 108 -23.92 -14.20 -1.24
CA GLY A 108 -23.83 -15.67 -1.24
C GLY A 108 -22.85 -16.26 -0.22
N GLY A 109 -22.43 -15.44 0.76
CA GLY A 109 -21.39 -15.74 1.75
C GLY A 109 -20.44 -14.54 1.92
N ARG A 110 -19.69 -14.52 3.02
CA ARG A 110 -18.76 -13.43 3.37
C ARG A 110 -17.35 -13.59 2.81
N GLU A 111 -17.04 -14.80 2.36
CA GLU A 111 -15.69 -15.28 2.14
C GLU A 111 -14.99 -14.53 1.00
N ALA A 112 -15.69 -14.29 -0.11
CA ALA A 112 -15.13 -13.58 -1.26
C ALA A 112 -14.81 -12.12 -0.94
N ALA A 113 -15.71 -11.40 -0.26
CA ALA A 113 -15.52 -10.00 0.11
C ALA A 113 -14.35 -9.84 1.09
N GLN A 114 -14.24 -10.72 2.09
CA GLN A 114 -13.11 -10.73 3.01
C GLN A 114 -11.79 -11.09 2.34
N PHE A 115 -11.81 -12.08 1.46
CA PHE A 115 -10.62 -12.45 0.71
C PHE A 115 -10.13 -11.27 -0.15
N ALA A 116 -11.04 -10.57 -0.83
CA ALA A 116 -10.72 -9.37 -1.60
C ALA A 116 -10.12 -8.28 -0.71
N ARG A 117 -10.77 -7.94 0.41
CA ARG A 117 -10.27 -6.98 1.41
C ARG A 117 -8.85 -7.33 1.87
N GLU A 118 -8.54 -8.60 2.10
CA GLU A 118 -7.24 -8.97 2.66
C GLU A 118 -6.13 -9.04 1.61
N HIS A 119 -6.46 -9.41 0.37
CA HIS A 119 -5.45 -9.83 -0.60
C HIS A 119 -5.38 -8.96 -1.86
N LEU A 120 -6.46 -8.27 -2.25
CA LEU A 120 -6.53 -7.55 -3.53
C LEU A 120 -5.40 -6.53 -3.67
N TRP A 121 -5.18 -5.72 -2.63
CA TRP A 121 -4.09 -4.75 -2.61
C TRP A 121 -2.70 -5.39 -2.80
N GLY A 122 -2.47 -6.51 -2.12
CA GLY A 122 -1.24 -7.29 -2.24
C GLY A 122 -1.04 -7.84 -3.66
N PHE A 123 -2.11 -8.30 -4.31
CA PHE A 123 -2.04 -8.78 -5.69
C PHE A 123 -1.76 -7.66 -6.69
N ILE A 124 -2.31 -6.47 -6.49
CA ILE A 124 -2.10 -5.30 -7.36
C ILE A 124 -0.65 -4.81 -7.25
N LYS A 125 -0.15 -4.53 -6.02
CA LYS A 125 1.20 -3.99 -5.82
C LYS A 125 2.31 -4.88 -6.35
N LYS A 126 2.10 -6.19 -6.36
CA LYS A 126 3.08 -7.18 -6.85
C LYS A 126 3.18 -7.21 -8.38
N GLN A 127 2.23 -6.64 -9.12
CA GLN A 127 2.25 -6.69 -10.57
C GLN A 127 3.35 -5.81 -11.16
N LYS A 128 4.09 -6.37 -12.13
CA LYS A 128 5.05 -5.60 -12.92
C LYS A 128 4.32 -4.45 -13.63
N GLY A 129 4.85 -3.24 -13.46
CA GLY A 129 4.29 -2.02 -14.04
C GLY A 129 3.49 -1.16 -13.05
N PHE A 130 3.15 -1.66 -11.86
CA PHE A 130 2.41 -0.89 -10.86
C PHE A 130 3.15 0.39 -10.43
N THR A 131 4.49 0.32 -10.29
CA THR A 131 5.37 1.44 -9.94
C THR A 131 5.82 2.25 -11.16
N SER A 132 5.32 1.96 -12.37
CA SER A 132 5.69 2.72 -13.57
C SER A 132 5.12 4.14 -13.54
N SER A 133 5.83 5.12 -14.09
CA SER A 133 5.30 6.47 -14.31
C SER A 133 4.23 6.51 -15.41
N GLU A 134 4.21 5.52 -16.31
CA GLU A 134 3.28 5.42 -17.44
C GLU A 134 1.90 4.91 -16.98
N PRO A 135 0.82 5.70 -17.14
CA PRO A 135 -0.52 5.31 -16.69
C PRO A 135 -0.99 3.96 -17.24
N ALA A 136 -0.72 3.69 -18.52
CA ALA A 136 -1.14 2.44 -19.17
C ALA A 136 -0.55 1.19 -18.50
N LYS A 137 0.72 1.26 -18.06
CA LYS A 137 1.39 0.16 -17.34
C LYS A 137 0.79 -0.05 -15.95
N VAL A 138 0.41 1.04 -15.28
CA VAL A 138 -0.27 0.99 -13.98
C VAL A 138 -1.67 0.39 -14.12
N CYS A 139 -2.47 0.83 -15.10
CA CYS A 139 -3.79 0.26 -15.38
C CYS A 139 -3.72 -1.23 -15.73
N ALA A 140 -2.74 -1.65 -16.54
CA ALA A 140 -2.52 -3.06 -16.85
C ALA A 140 -2.13 -3.87 -15.61
N ALA A 141 -1.30 -3.30 -14.73
CA ALA A 141 -0.94 -3.90 -13.45
C ALA A 141 -2.16 -4.06 -12.53
N ILE A 142 -3.01 -3.03 -12.42
CA ILE A 142 -4.25 -3.11 -11.63
C ILE A 142 -5.17 -4.22 -12.16
N ARG A 143 -5.40 -4.26 -13.48
CA ARG A 143 -6.20 -5.34 -14.12
C ARG A 143 -5.64 -6.73 -13.81
N LYS A 144 -4.32 -6.92 -13.92
CA LYS A 144 -3.66 -8.19 -13.57
C LYS A 144 -3.81 -8.54 -12.10
N GLY A 145 -3.80 -7.55 -11.21
CA GLY A 145 -4.02 -7.72 -9.78
C GLY A 145 -5.42 -8.26 -9.48
N PHE A 146 -6.46 -7.70 -10.10
CA PHE A 146 -7.84 -8.20 -9.99
C PHE A 146 -7.95 -9.65 -10.47
N LEU A 147 -7.41 -9.96 -11.66
CA LEU A 147 -7.43 -11.33 -12.20
C LEU A 147 -6.68 -12.31 -11.29
N ALA A 148 -5.51 -11.92 -10.79
CA ALA A 148 -4.73 -12.76 -9.87
C ALA A 148 -5.48 -13.01 -8.55
N CYS A 149 -6.17 -11.99 -8.02
CA CYS A 149 -7.00 -12.13 -6.83
C CYS A 149 -8.17 -13.09 -7.06
N HIS A 150 -8.90 -12.95 -8.17
CA HIS A 150 -10.00 -13.84 -8.55
C HIS A 150 -9.52 -15.30 -8.72
N LEU A 151 -8.41 -15.52 -9.42
CA LEU A 151 -7.83 -16.86 -9.58
C LEU A 151 -7.35 -17.46 -8.25
N ALA A 152 -6.92 -16.63 -7.30
CA ALA A 152 -6.55 -17.07 -5.96
C ALA A 152 -7.78 -17.44 -5.12
N MET A 153 -8.90 -16.71 -5.25
CA MET A 153 -10.18 -17.10 -4.64
C MET A 153 -10.63 -18.48 -5.12
N TRP A 154 -10.49 -18.77 -6.42
CA TRP A 154 -10.86 -20.08 -6.98
C TRP A 154 -10.13 -21.24 -6.30
N LYS A 155 -8.86 -21.05 -5.92
CA LYS A 155 -8.07 -22.05 -5.19
C LYS A 155 -8.52 -22.24 -3.75
N LYS A 156 -9.19 -21.24 -3.17
CA LYS A 156 -9.75 -21.26 -1.81
C LYS A 156 -11.19 -21.77 -1.74
N LEU A 157 -11.86 -21.89 -2.88
CA LEU A 157 -13.27 -22.29 -2.96
C LEU A 157 -13.58 -23.61 -2.23
N ALA A 158 -12.67 -24.59 -2.28
CA ALA A 158 -12.84 -25.87 -1.60
C ALA A 158 -12.76 -25.79 -0.07
N GLU A 159 -12.12 -24.74 0.46
CA GLU A 159 -11.97 -24.48 1.90
C GLU A 159 -13.16 -23.67 2.46
N TRP A 160 -13.96 -23.04 1.59
CA TRP A 160 -15.09 -22.20 2.01
C TRP A 160 -16.31 -23.02 2.43
N PRO A 161 -17.17 -22.48 3.32
CA PRO A 161 -18.40 -23.14 3.72
C PRO A 161 -19.25 -23.53 2.51
N LYS A 162 -19.64 -24.81 2.47
CA LYS A 162 -20.57 -25.31 1.46
C LYS A 162 -21.97 -24.72 1.68
N THR A 163 -22.74 -24.68 0.61
CA THR A 163 -24.18 -24.35 0.69
C THR A 163 -24.93 -25.39 1.53
N MET A 164 -26.17 -25.08 1.94
CA MET A 164 -27.00 -26.00 2.72
C MET A 164 -27.25 -27.34 2.02
N THR A 165 -27.17 -27.38 0.69
CA THR A 165 -27.32 -28.60 -0.12
C THR A 165 -26.01 -29.36 -0.32
N GLY A 166 -24.90 -28.91 0.29
CA GLY A 166 -23.58 -29.52 0.18
C GLY A 166 -22.82 -29.19 -1.10
N LEU A 167 -23.35 -28.28 -1.95
CA LEU A 167 -22.63 -27.77 -3.12
C LEU A 167 -21.52 -26.79 -2.71
N PRO A 168 -20.49 -26.59 -3.56
CA PRO A 168 -19.45 -25.58 -3.34
C PRO A 168 -20.03 -24.20 -3.00
N SER A 169 -19.30 -23.41 -2.22
CA SER A 169 -19.70 -22.04 -1.86
C SER A 169 -20.06 -21.22 -3.11
N THR A 170 -21.08 -20.39 -2.99
CA THR A 170 -21.50 -19.43 -4.01
C THR A 170 -21.10 -18.00 -3.64
N SER A 171 -20.18 -17.83 -2.68
CA SER A 171 -19.75 -16.51 -2.23
C SER A 171 -19.10 -15.74 -3.38
N GLY A 172 -19.57 -14.52 -3.58
CA GLY A 172 -19.09 -13.55 -4.55
C GLY A 172 -19.00 -12.17 -3.93
N THR A 173 -18.37 -11.24 -4.63
CA THR A 173 -18.23 -9.85 -4.16
C THR A 173 -18.12 -8.89 -5.33
N THR A 174 -18.61 -7.66 -5.15
CA THR A 174 -18.17 -6.52 -5.96
C THR A 174 -16.76 -6.09 -5.52
N ALA A 175 -16.14 -5.19 -6.29
CA ALA A 175 -14.95 -4.46 -5.85
C ALA A 175 -14.86 -3.12 -6.58
N SER A 176 -14.98 -2.02 -5.83
CA SER A 176 -14.78 -0.65 -6.29
C SER A 176 -13.56 -0.06 -5.61
N VAL A 177 -12.51 0.21 -6.39
CA VAL A 177 -11.19 0.55 -5.90
C VAL A 177 -10.74 1.90 -6.43
N VAL A 178 -10.20 2.74 -5.53
CA VAL A 178 -9.50 3.99 -5.86
C VAL A 178 -8.06 3.90 -5.38
N ILE A 179 -7.11 4.21 -6.26
CA ILE A 179 -5.68 4.26 -5.95
C ILE A 179 -5.17 5.67 -6.24
N ILE A 180 -4.66 6.35 -5.21
CA ILE A 180 -4.05 7.67 -5.34
C ILE A 180 -2.54 7.50 -5.21
N ARG A 181 -1.81 7.87 -6.28
CA ARG A 181 -0.34 7.80 -6.34
C ARG A 181 0.19 9.09 -6.95
N GLY A 182 0.91 9.86 -6.15
CA GLY A 182 1.35 11.21 -6.55
C GLY A 182 0.14 12.07 -6.91
N MET A 183 0.12 12.63 -8.12
CA MET A 183 -1.00 13.45 -8.64
C MET A 183 -1.99 12.65 -9.50
N LYS A 184 -1.92 11.31 -9.48
CA LYS A 184 -2.76 10.45 -10.31
C LYS A 184 -3.72 9.65 -9.45
N MET A 185 -4.99 9.63 -9.86
CA MET A 185 -6.02 8.76 -9.32
C MET A 185 -6.33 7.67 -10.37
N TYR A 186 -6.36 6.42 -9.92
CA TYR A 186 -6.76 5.28 -10.73
C TYR A 186 -8.00 4.66 -10.13
N VAL A 187 -9.00 4.38 -10.96
CA VAL A 187 -10.23 3.71 -10.56
C VAL A 187 -10.30 2.36 -11.27
N ALA A 188 -10.60 1.32 -10.51
CA ALA A 188 -10.89 -0.02 -11.03
C ALA A 188 -12.13 -0.57 -10.33
N HIS A 189 -13.05 -1.12 -11.11
CA HIS A 189 -14.38 -1.44 -10.64
C HIS A 189 -14.89 -2.74 -11.29
N VAL A 190 -15.55 -3.58 -10.49
CA VAL A 190 -16.31 -4.76 -10.91
C VAL A 190 -17.55 -4.89 -10.03
N GLY A 191 -18.73 -4.94 -10.63
CA GLY A 191 -19.99 -5.18 -9.93
C GLY A 191 -20.89 -3.95 -10.04
N ASP A 192 -21.63 -3.64 -8.99
CA ASP A 192 -22.60 -2.54 -8.95
C ASP A 192 -22.43 -1.64 -7.71
N SER A 193 -21.25 -1.67 -7.09
CA SER A 193 -20.83 -0.63 -6.16
C SER A 193 -20.24 0.58 -6.90
N GLY A 194 -20.56 1.80 -6.52
CA GLY A 194 -20.09 3.00 -7.25
C GLY A 194 -18.84 3.67 -6.69
N VAL A 195 -18.17 4.47 -7.52
CA VAL A 195 -17.27 5.55 -7.09
C VAL A 195 -17.79 6.87 -7.68
N VAL A 196 -17.96 7.86 -6.82
CA VAL A 196 -18.41 9.21 -7.20
C VAL A 196 -17.38 10.22 -6.72
N LEU A 197 -16.95 11.11 -7.61
CA LEU A 197 -16.04 12.20 -7.31
C LEU A 197 -16.83 13.47 -7.02
N GLY A 198 -16.67 14.04 -5.83
CA GLY A 198 -17.14 15.38 -5.51
C GLY A 198 -16.13 16.42 -5.99
N ILE A 199 -16.54 17.29 -6.91
CA ILE A 199 -15.70 18.38 -7.43
C ILE A 199 -16.29 19.70 -6.95
N GLN A 200 -15.48 20.48 -6.24
CA GLN A 200 -15.77 21.86 -5.87
C GLN A 200 -14.81 22.75 -6.64
N ASP A 201 -15.34 23.61 -7.52
CA ASP A 201 -14.55 24.39 -8.46
C ASP A 201 -14.00 25.67 -7.77
N ASP A 202 -14.79 26.33 -6.92
CA ASP A 202 -14.36 27.41 -6.02
C ASP A 202 -14.64 27.04 -4.54
N PRO A 203 -13.71 27.26 -3.58
CA PRO A 203 -13.95 27.03 -2.17
C PRO A 203 -15.15 27.78 -1.57
N LYS A 204 -15.65 28.81 -2.24
CA LYS A 204 -16.84 29.58 -1.87
C LYS A 204 -18.14 28.96 -2.40
N ASP A 205 -18.07 27.96 -3.26
CA ASP A 205 -19.26 27.29 -3.78
C ASP A 205 -19.95 26.53 -2.64
N ASP A 206 -21.24 26.81 -2.43
CA ASP A 206 -22.06 26.14 -1.42
C ASP A 206 -22.45 24.70 -1.81
N PHE A 207 -22.12 24.28 -3.04
CA PHE A 207 -22.45 22.97 -3.58
C PHE A 207 -21.22 22.25 -4.13
N VAL A 208 -21.24 20.92 -4.02
CA VAL A 208 -20.23 20.04 -4.59
C VAL A 208 -20.86 19.29 -5.76
N ARG A 209 -20.25 19.36 -6.94
CA ARG A 209 -20.72 18.64 -8.13
C ARG A 209 -20.31 17.18 -8.03
N ALA A 210 -21.29 16.28 -8.03
CA ALA A 210 -21.06 14.85 -8.08
C ALA A 210 -20.77 14.38 -9.52
N VAL A 211 -19.69 13.63 -9.70
CA VAL A 211 -19.32 13.01 -10.97
C VAL A 211 -19.14 11.52 -10.75
N GLU A 212 -20.03 10.71 -11.31
CA GLU A 212 -19.87 9.26 -11.34
C GLU A 212 -18.65 8.90 -12.21
N VAL A 213 -17.69 8.19 -11.63
CA VAL A 213 -16.48 7.75 -12.34
C VAL A 213 -16.52 6.26 -12.70
N THR A 214 -17.55 5.56 -12.25
CA THR A 214 -17.84 4.15 -12.56
C THR A 214 -19.23 4.03 -13.16
N GLN A 215 -19.40 3.07 -14.07
CA GLN A 215 -20.71 2.62 -14.54
C GLN A 215 -20.96 1.22 -13.97
N ASP A 216 -22.09 1.03 -13.30
CA ASP A 216 -22.49 -0.26 -12.76
C ASP A 216 -22.49 -1.35 -13.85
N HIS A 217 -22.00 -2.53 -13.52
CA HIS A 217 -22.10 -3.71 -14.38
C HIS A 217 -23.42 -4.43 -14.12
N LYS A 218 -24.50 -3.92 -14.72
CA LYS A 218 -25.83 -4.54 -14.67
C LYS A 218 -26.06 -5.45 -15.89
N PRO A 219 -26.63 -6.65 -15.72
CA PRO A 219 -26.82 -7.62 -16.80
C PRO A 219 -27.72 -7.11 -17.94
N GLU A 220 -28.65 -6.19 -17.64
CA GLU A 220 -29.53 -5.56 -18.62
C GLU A 220 -28.84 -4.53 -19.53
N LEU A 221 -27.63 -4.09 -19.20
CA LEU A 221 -26.90 -3.13 -20.04
C LEU A 221 -26.45 -3.79 -21.35
N PRO A 222 -26.58 -3.11 -22.51
CA PRO A 222 -26.34 -3.73 -23.81
C PRO A 222 -24.99 -4.46 -23.93
N LYS A 223 -23.90 -3.84 -23.46
CA LYS A 223 -22.55 -4.44 -23.51
C LYS A 223 -22.42 -5.67 -22.62
N GLU A 224 -23.05 -5.66 -21.45
CA GLU A 224 -22.94 -6.78 -20.51
C GLU A 224 -23.86 -7.93 -20.91
N ARG A 225 -25.08 -7.61 -21.37
CA ARG A 225 -25.98 -8.58 -21.99
C ARG A 225 -25.31 -9.28 -23.16
N GLU A 226 -24.71 -8.54 -24.09
CA GLU A 226 -23.98 -9.12 -25.23
C GLU A 226 -22.84 -10.03 -24.78
N ARG A 227 -22.08 -9.64 -23.75
CA ARG A 227 -21.01 -10.47 -23.18
C ARG A 227 -21.55 -11.76 -22.56
N ILE A 228 -22.66 -11.70 -21.84
CA ILE A 228 -23.30 -12.85 -21.17
C ILE A 228 -23.87 -13.81 -22.22
N GLU A 229 -24.66 -13.31 -23.16
CA GLU A 229 -25.28 -14.09 -24.24
C GLU A 229 -24.21 -14.72 -25.14
N GLY A 230 -23.13 -13.99 -25.46
CA GLY A 230 -22.00 -14.49 -26.23
C GLY A 230 -21.23 -15.65 -25.57
N LEU A 231 -21.41 -15.86 -24.26
CA LEU A 231 -20.85 -16.98 -23.50
C LEU A 231 -21.89 -18.08 -23.19
N GLY A 232 -23.10 -17.98 -23.77
CA GLY A 232 -24.18 -18.96 -23.59
C GLY A 232 -25.06 -18.74 -22.36
N GLY A 233 -24.91 -17.60 -21.68
CA GLY A 233 -25.83 -17.18 -20.62
C GLY A 233 -27.15 -16.62 -21.18
N ARG A 234 -28.13 -16.40 -20.31
CA ARG A 234 -29.42 -15.74 -20.59
C ARG A 234 -29.74 -14.73 -19.51
#